data_AF-A0A1X0D7Y7-F1
#
_entry.id   AF-A0A1X0D7Y7-F1
#
_cell.length_a   1.000
_cell.length_b   1.000
_cell.length_c   1.000
_cell.angle_alpha   90.00
_cell.angle_beta   90.00
_cell.angle_gamma   90.00
#
_symmetry.space_group_name_H-M   'P 1'
#
loop_
_entity.id
_entity.type
_entity.pdbx_description
1 polymer ?
#
loop_
_entity_poly.entity_id
_entity_poly.type
_entity_poly.pdbx_seq_one_letter_code
_entity_poly.pdbx_strand_id
1 'polypeptide(L)'
;MTGRRWLPRRGTWTPLLPIHMRLLAVGVVPLVPASYGVDFLLPGQDDQVGPSYTIVEQAMPIQAWGILCLAAGLTMIIGFAMRWPRWVISGSWLAGSVLITIAVGRLVAVVRKPWWDGISGPIIVGAVAIACYAFAVGFDQQRKGDR
;
A
#
# COMPACT_ATOMS: atom_id res chain seq x y z
N MET A 1 -12.42 -10.86 -39.88
CA MET A 1 -11.66 -9.66 -39.46
C MET A 1 -12.04 -9.33 -38.01
N THR A 2 -11.60 -10.09 -37.00
CA THR A 2 -10.43 -9.83 -36.13
C THR A 2 -10.28 -8.37 -35.68
N GLY A 3 -10.80 -8.05 -34.49
CA GLY A 3 -10.65 -6.73 -33.88
C GLY A 3 -11.04 -6.66 -32.40
N ARG A 4 -10.44 -7.48 -31.53
CA ARG A 4 -10.32 -7.24 -30.07
C ARG A 4 -9.46 -8.33 -29.40
N ARG A 5 -8.15 -8.32 -29.65
CA ARG A 5 -7.16 -9.17 -28.95
C ARG A 5 -6.23 -8.39 -27.99
N TRP A 6 -6.64 -7.18 -27.59
CA TRP A 6 -5.82 -6.29 -26.75
C TRP A 6 -6.24 -6.23 -25.29
N LEU A 7 -7.38 -6.82 -24.91
CA LEU A 7 -7.72 -6.95 -23.50
C LEU A 7 -7.03 -8.19 -22.95
N PRO A 8 -6.07 -8.05 -22.02
CA PRO A 8 -5.45 -9.22 -21.40
C PRO A 8 -6.54 -10.06 -20.74
N ARG A 9 -6.59 -11.35 -21.08
CA ARG A 9 -7.52 -12.31 -20.45
C ARG A 9 -7.36 -12.18 -18.93
N ARG A 10 -8.45 -11.91 -18.21
CA ARG A 10 -8.47 -11.92 -16.75
C ARG A 10 -7.88 -13.24 -16.26
N GLY A 11 -7.02 -13.17 -15.25
CA GLY A 11 -6.43 -14.38 -14.67
C GLY A 11 -7.53 -15.27 -14.07
N THR A 12 -7.33 -16.59 -14.14
CA THR A 12 -8.20 -17.57 -13.45
C THR A 12 -8.01 -17.55 -11.94
N TRP A 13 -6.92 -16.93 -11.47
CA TRP A 13 -6.58 -16.82 -10.05
C TRP A 13 -7.66 -16.06 -9.27
N THR A 14 -8.06 -16.59 -8.12
CA THR A 14 -8.97 -15.90 -7.20
C THR A 14 -8.44 -16.01 -5.77
N PRO A 15 -8.45 -14.93 -4.97
CA PRO A 15 -8.18 -15.03 -3.55
C PRO A 15 -9.12 -16.06 -2.92
N LEU A 16 -8.56 -16.96 -2.09
CA LEU A 16 -9.30 -18.03 -1.39
C LEU A 16 -10.27 -17.51 -0.32
N LEU A 17 -10.39 -16.20 -0.16
CA LEU A 17 -11.35 -15.58 0.73
C LEU A 17 -12.79 -15.73 0.22
N PRO A 18 -13.77 -16.01 1.10
CA PRO A 18 -15.19 -15.90 0.79
C PRO A 18 -15.52 -14.56 0.13
N ILE A 19 -16.49 -14.53 -0.78
CA ILE A 19 -16.77 -13.37 -1.65
C ILE A 19 -16.85 -12.03 -0.89
N HIS A 20 -17.49 -12.01 0.27
CA HIS A 20 -17.65 -10.80 1.09
C HIS A 20 -16.35 -10.37 1.77
N MET A 21 -15.60 -11.32 2.34
CA MET A 21 -14.30 -11.06 2.98
C MET A 21 -13.24 -10.69 1.95
N ARG A 22 -13.36 -11.25 0.73
CA ARG A 22 -12.53 -10.88 -0.40
C ARG A 22 -12.75 -9.43 -0.79
N LEU A 23 -13.99 -8.95 -0.86
CA LEU A 23 -14.28 -7.55 -1.16
C LEU A 23 -13.67 -6.61 -0.12
N LEU A 24 -13.75 -6.97 1.17
CA LEU A 24 -13.12 -6.20 2.24
C LEU A 24 -11.59 -6.20 2.15
N ALA A 25 -10.97 -7.36 1.95
CA ALA A 25 -9.51 -7.47 1.82
C ALA A 25 -8.98 -6.74 0.56
N VAL A 26 -9.69 -6.87 -0.56
CA VAL A 26 -9.39 -6.24 -1.84
C VAL A 26 -9.62 -4.72 -1.80
N GLY A 27 -10.60 -4.26 -1.04
CA GLY A 27 -10.92 -2.85 -0.91
C GLY A 27 -10.04 -2.17 0.12
N VAL A 28 -10.09 -2.60 1.38
CA VAL A 28 -9.58 -1.85 2.53
C VAL A 28 -8.05 -1.76 2.55
N VAL A 29 -7.36 -2.89 2.37
CA VAL A 29 -5.90 -2.94 2.53
C VAL A 29 -5.17 -2.07 1.50
N PRO A 30 -5.46 -2.15 0.18
CA PRO A 30 -4.78 -1.29 -0.78
C PRO A 30 -5.31 0.15 -0.80
N LEU A 31 -6.49 0.42 -0.23
CA LEU A 31 -6.98 1.79 -0.05
C LEU A 31 -6.09 2.60 0.90
N VAL A 32 -5.46 1.97 1.90
CA VAL A 32 -4.57 2.69 2.83
C VAL A 32 -3.34 3.28 2.13
N PRO A 33 -2.47 2.52 1.43
CA PRO A 33 -1.36 3.13 0.70
C PRO A 33 -1.85 4.07 -0.40
N ALA A 34 -3.00 3.79 -1.04
CA ALA A 34 -3.57 4.72 -2.02
C ALA A 34 -3.98 6.05 -1.40
N SER A 35 -4.61 6.06 -0.22
CA SER A 35 -5.03 7.29 0.46
C SER A 35 -3.83 8.11 0.94
N TYR A 36 -2.79 7.46 1.47
CA TYR A 36 -1.50 8.13 1.75
C TYR A 36 -0.88 8.73 0.49
N GLY A 37 -0.98 8.03 -0.63
CA GLY A 37 -0.51 8.53 -1.92
C GLY A 37 -1.23 9.78 -2.37
N VAL A 38 -2.56 9.81 -2.24
CA VAL A 38 -3.38 11.00 -2.55
C VAL A 38 -3.07 12.15 -1.61
N ASP A 39 -2.97 11.89 -0.30
CA ASP A 39 -2.70 12.90 0.73
C ASP A 39 -1.37 13.63 0.48
N PHE A 40 -0.32 12.88 0.15
CA PHE A 40 1.01 13.42 -0.16
C PHE A 40 1.12 14.10 -1.53
N LEU A 41 0.12 13.95 -2.39
CA LEU A 41 0.09 14.54 -3.74
C LEU A 41 -0.89 15.72 -3.87
N LEU A 42 -1.79 15.92 -2.90
CA LEU A 42 -2.76 17.00 -2.94
C LEU A 42 -2.08 18.37 -2.73
N PRO A 43 -2.41 19.40 -3.54
CA PRO A 43 -1.90 20.76 -3.37
C PRO A 43 -2.33 21.36 -2.03
N GLY A 44 -1.45 22.11 -1.37
CA GLY A 44 -1.66 22.64 -0.01
C GLY A 44 -0.74 22.03 1.05
N GLN A 45 0.03 20.99 0.70
CA GLN A 45 1.28 20.64 1.37
C GLN A 45 2.47 21.35 0.68
N ASP A 46 2.30 22.65 0.42
CA ASP A 46 3.26 23.46 -0.35
C ASP A 46 4.61 23.51 0.37
N ASP A 47 5.64 22.91 -0.27
CA ASP A 47 7.10 23.13 -0.19
C ASP A 47 7.78 23.32 1.18
N GLN A 48 7.04 23.27 2.25
CA GLN A 48 7.52 23.32 3.60
C GLN A 48 7.48 21.89 4.09
N VAL A 49 8.67 21.33 4.26
CA VAL A 49 8.98 20.47 5.38
C VAL A 49 8.48 21.20 6.64
N GLY A 50 7.17 21.16 6.90
CA GLY A 50 6.58 21.63 8.13
C GLY A 50 7.29 20.93 9.29
N PRO A 51 7.41 21.56 10.46
CA PRO A 51 8.11 21.00 11.62
C PRO A 51 7.54 19.66 12.14
N SER A 52 6.48 19.14 11.52
CA SER A 52 5.86 17.84 11.79
C SER A 52 6.36 16.69 10.91
N TYR A 53 7.12 16.93 9.82
CA TYR A 53 7.64 15.81 9.02
C TYR A 53 8.76 15.08 9.75
N THR A 54 8.66 13.76 9.77
CA THR A 54 9.62 12.86 10.41
C THR A 54 10.96 12.84 9.64
N ILE A 55 12.03 12.38 10.28
CA ILE A 55 13.36 12.21 9.64
C ILE A 55 13.25 11.38 8.35
N VAL A 56 12.34 10.41 8.33
CA VAL A 56 12.10 9.54 7.18
C VAL A 56 11.37 10.27 6.06
N GLU A 57 10.33 11.04 6.38
CA GLU A 57 9.61 11.83 5.38
C GLU A 57 10.50 12.93 4.77
N GLN A 58 11.56 13.35 5.47
CA GLN A 58 12.58 14.28 4.96
C GLN A 58 13.63 13.62 4.05
N ALA A 59 13.68 12.28 3.96
CA ALA A 59 14.70 11.58 3.17
C ALA A 59 14.54 11.77 1.65
N MET A 60 13.33 12.14 1.20
CA MET A 60 13.05 12.51 -0.18
C MET A 60 11.81 13.43 -0.23
N PRO A 61 11.54 14.12 -1.35
CA PRO A 61 10.36 14.98 -1.46
C PRO A 61 9.07 14.25 -1.10
N ILE A 62 8.14 14.93 -0.41
CA ILE A 62 6.89 14.30 0.05
C ILE A 62 6.06 13.74 -1.12
N GLN A 63 6.12 14.40 -2.27
CA GLN A 63 5.48 13.95 -3.51
C GLN A 63 6.07 12.62 -4.00
N ALA A 64 7.37 12.37 -3.78
CA ALA A 64 7.98 11.08 -4.12
C ALA A 64 7.45 9.95 -3.22
N TRP A 65 7.25 10.21 -1.93
CA TRP A 65 6.54 9.28 -1.04
C TRP A 65 5.11 9.05 -1.51
N GLY A 66 4.43 10.12 -1.93
CA GLY A 66 3.08 10.07 -2.48
C GLY A 66 2.98 9.19 -3.72
N ILE A 67 3.89 9.35 -4.68
CA ILE A 67 3.97 8.50 -5.88
C ILE A 67 4.20 7.04 -5.50
N LEU A 68 5.11 6.74 -4.57
CA LEU A 68 5.36 5.35 -4.14
C LEU A 68 4.13 4.73 -3.49
N CYS A 69 3.50 5.43 -2.55
CA CYS A 69 2.28 5.01 -1.87
C CYS A 69 1.14 4.76 -2.87
N LEU A 70 0.90 5.72 -3.78
CA LEU A 70 -0.15 5.65 -4.77
C LEU A 70 0.10 4.51 -5.77
N ALA A 71 1.33 4.39 -6.27
CA ALA A 71 1.73 3.31 -7.18
C ALA A 71 1.54 1.95 -6.51
N ALA A 72 1.92 1.80 -5.24
CA ALA A 72 1.75 0.55 -4.50
C ALA A 72 0.26 0.18 -4.36
N GLY A 73 -0.58 1.10 -3.90
CA GLY A 73 -2.02 0.89 -3.75
C GLY A 73 -2.72 0.59 -5.07
N LEU A 74 -2.44 1.37 -6.13
CA LEU A 74 -3.01 1.14 -7.46
C LEU A 74 -2.56 -0.20 -8.06
N THR A 75 -1.29 -0.58 -7.90
CA THR A 75 -0.77 -1.88 -8.37
C THR A 75 -1.53 -3.03 -7.72
N MET A 76 -1.80 -2.95 -6.41
CA MET A 76 -2.61 -3.95 -5.71
C MET A 76 -4.06 -3.95 -6.21
N ILE A 77 -4.72 -2.79 -6.32
CA ILE A 77 -6.11 -2.66 -6.78
C ILE A 77 -6.26 -3.25 -8.19
N ILE A 78 -5.37 -2.87 -9.11
CA ILE A 78 -5.35 -3.39 -10.49
C ILE A 78 -5.11 -4.88 -10.48
N GLY A 79 -4.14 -5.36 -9.68
CA GLY A 79 -3.85 -6.78 -9.53
C GLY A 79 -5.07 -7.58 -9.07
N PHE A 80 -5.82 -7.08 -8.09
CA PHE A 80 -7.04 -7.74 -7.62
C PHE A 80 -8.18 -7.67 -8.65
N ALA A 81 -8.41 -6.51 -9.26
CA ALA A 81 -9.47 -6.31 -10.26
C ALA A 81 -9.26 -7.19 -11.50
N MET A 82 -8.00 -7.32 -11.94
CA MET A 82 -7.62 -8.11 -13.12
C MET A 82 -7.31 -9.57 -12.79
N ARG A 83 -7.30 -9.94 -11.50
CA ARG A 83 -6.95 -11.27 -11.01
C ARG A 83 -5.52 -11.70 -11.39
N TRP A 84 -4.58 -10.78 -11.25
CA TRP A 84 -3.17 -10.99 -11.56
C TRP A 84 -2.34 -11.12 -10.29
N PRO A 85 -2.03 -12.35 -9.83
CA PRO A 85 -1.36 -12.57 -8.55
C PRO A 85 -0.01 -11.87 -8.46
N ARG A 86 0.76 -11.83 -9.57
CA ARG A 86 2.06 -11.15 -9.61
C ARG A 86 1.98 -9.68 -9.24
N TRP A 87 0.96 -8.98 -9.75
CA TRP A 87 0.75 -7.55 -9.51
C TRP A 87 0.31 -7.31 -8.06
N VAL A 88 -0.56 -8.16 -7.53
CA VAL A 88 -0.96 -8.10 -6.11
C VAL A 88 0.27 -8.30 -5.22
N ILE A 89 1.09 -9.32 -5.48
CA ILE A 89 2.28 -9.64 -4.69
C ILE A 89 3.29 -8.48 -4.74
N SER A 90 3.61 -7.96 -5.93
CA SER A 90 4.57 -6.86 -6.06
C SER A 90 4.06 -5.57 -5.39
N GLY A 91 2.79 -5.23 -5.61
CA GLY A 91 2.17 -4.07 -4.96
C GLY A 91 2.13 -4.20 -3.44
N SER A 92 1.89 -5.42 -2.93
CA SER A 92 1.88 -5.70 -1.50
C SER A 92 3.27 -5.58 -0.86
N TRP A 93 4.32 -6.09 -1.52
CA TRP A 93 5.71 -5.88 -1.07
C TRP A 93 6.09 -4.40 -1.04
N LEU A 94 5.73 -3.66 -2.08
CA LEU A 94 6.00 -2.23 -2.16
C LEU A 94 5.24 -1.46 -1.07
N ALA A 95 3.95 -1.71 -0.92
CA ALA A 95 3.10 -1.07 0.09
C ALA A 95 3.61 -1.36 1.51
N GLY A 96 3.94 -2.63 1.81
CA GLY A 96 4.51 -3.01 3.10
C GLY A 96 5.80 -2.25 3.41
N SER A 97 6.70 -2.15 2.42
CA SER A 97 8.01 -1.49 2.59
C SER A 97 7.90 0.02 2.76
N VAL A 98 7.01 0.67 2.03
CA VAL A 98 6.80 2.12 2.16
C VAL A 98 6.10 2.45 3.47
N LEU A 99 5.03 1.74 3.81
CA LEU A 99 4.25 1.99 5.03
C LEU A 99 5.04 1.67 6.30
N ILE A 100 5.85 0.61 6.33
CA ILE A 100 6.67 0.31 7.52
C ILE A 100 7.73 1.39 7.72
N THR A 101 8.30 1.92 6.64
CA THR A 101 9.28 3.01 6.68
C THR A 101 8.66 4.27 7.26
N ILE A 102 7.47 4.65 6.79
CA ILE A 102 6.69 5.79 7.34
C ILE A 102 6.34 5.54 8.81
N ALA A 103 5.87 4.34 9.17
CA ALA A 103 5.51 3.98 10.54
C ALA A 103 6.68 4.14 11.51
N VAL A 104 7.88 3.65 11.13
CA VAL A 104 9.10 3.81 11.91
C VAL A 104 9.47 5.29 12.07
N GLY A 105 9.42 6.08 10.99
CA GLY A 105 9.67 7.51 11.03
C GLY A 105 8.76 8.23 12.04
N ARG A 106 7.47 7.91 12.01
CA ARG A 106 6.47 8.49 12.93
C ARG A 106 6.67 8.03 14.37
N LEU A 107 7.04 6.76 14.58
CA LEU A 107 7.32 6.24 15.92
C LEU A 107 8.51 6.96 16.57
N VAL A 108 9.56 7.25 15.79
CA VAL A 108 10.71 8.05 16.26
C VAL A 108 10.28 9.47 16.62
N ALA A 109 9.38 10.09 15.85
CA ALA A 109 8.87 11.43 16.17
C ALA A 109 8.03 11.45 17.46
N VAL A 110 7.20 10.44 17.69
CA VAL A 110 6.42 10.29 18.94
C VAL A 110 7.34 10.19 20.16
N VAL A 111 8.43 9.43 20.08
CA VAL A 111 9.42 9.34 21.17
C VAL A 111 10.02 10.71 21.50
N ARG A 112 10.18 11.60 20.51
CA ARG A 112 10.74 12.94 20.70
C ARG A 112 9.71 13.96 21.19
N LYS A 113 8.42 13.78 20.90
CA LYS A 113 7.31 14.66 21.30
C LYS A 113 6.04 13.85 21.64
N PRO A 114 5.94 13.31 22.87
CA PRO A 114 4.92 12.33 23.24
C PRO A 114 3.45 12.80 23.14
N TRP A 115 3.22 14.12 23.19
CA TRP A 115 1.93 14.71 23.54
C TRP A 115 1.00 15.10 22.38
N TRP A 116 1.48 15.14 21.13
CA TRP A 116 0.71 15.71 20.00
C TRP A 116 0.16 14.68 19.00
N ASP A 117 0.89 13.60 18.68
CA ASP A 117 0.45 12.62 17.67
C ASP A 117 0.07 11.24 18.22
N GLY A 118 0.48 10.91 19.46
CA GLY A 118 0.21 9.62 20.09
C GLY A 118 0.81 8.41 19.37
N ILE A 119 0.90 7.27 20.06
CA ILE A 119 1.50 6.05 19.48
C ILE A 119 0.58 5.34 18.48
N SER A 120 -0.72 5.67 18.48
CA SER A 120 -1.74 5.00 17.67
C SER A 120 -1.51 5.14 16.16
N GLY A 121 -1.13 6.33 15.69
CA GLY A 121 -0.86 6.58 14.27
C GLY A 121 0.23 5.65 13.70
N PRO A 122 1.45 5.66 14.25
CA PRO A 122 2.51 4.73 13.86
C PRO A 122 2.10 3.25 13.95
N ILE A 123 1.38 2.85 15.00
CA ILE A 123 0.94 1.46 15.19
C ILE A 123 -0.03 1.02 14.09
N ILE A 124 -1.03 1.85 13.76
CA ILE A 124 -2.03 1.52 12.72
C ILE A 124 -1.33 1.37 11.37
N VAL A 125 -0.44 2.30 11.01
CA VAL A 125 0.32 2.24 9.76
C VAL A 125 1.21 0.99 9.72
N GLY A 126 1.90 0.68 10.84
CA GLY A 126 2.73 -0.51 10.97
C GLY A 126 1.92 -1.81 10.85
N ALA A 127 0.73 -1.87 11.44
CA ALA A 127 -0.16 -3.03 11.33
C ALA A 127 -0.61 -3.27 9.87
N VAL A 128 -0.94 -2.20 9.14
CA VAL A 128 -1.27 -2.30 7.71
C VAL A 128 -0.06 -2.75 6.90
N ALA A 129 1.15 -2.26 7.21
CA ALA A 129 2.37 -2.71 6.55
C ALA A 129 2.60 -4.22 6.71
N ILE A 130 2.39 -4.74 7.93
CA ILE A 130 2.45 -6.19 8.22
C ILE A 130 1.38 -6.94 7.44
N ALA A 131 0.15 -6.42 7.37
CA ALA A 131 -0.93 -7.03 6.59
C ALA A 131 -0.57 -7.11 5.08
N CYS A 132 0.07 -6.07 4.53
CA CYS A 132 0.58 -6.08 3.17
C CYS A 132 1.65 -7.16 2.96
N TYR A 133 2.60 -7.34 3.88
CA TYR A 133 3.56 -8.45 3.79
C TYR A 133 2.88 -9.82 3.89
N ALA A 134 1.90 -9.97 4.77
CA ALA A 134 1.13 -11.21 4.88
C ALA A 134 0.37 -11.54 3.58
N PHE A 135 -0.18 -10.53 2.89
CA PHE A 135 -0.75 -10.71 1.55
C PHE A 135 0.29 -11.13 0.53
N ALA A 136 1.45 -10.48 0.52
CA ALA A 136 2.52 -10.80 -0.42
C ALA A 136 2.95 -12.28 -0.28
N VAL A 137 3.16 -12.73 0.95
CA VAL A 137 3.54 -14.12 1.26
C VAL A 137 2.39 -15.10 0.98
N GLY A 138 1.18 -14.81 1.47
CA GLY A 138 0.02 -15.69 1.32
C GLY A 138 -0.35 -15.91 -0.14
N PHE A 139 -0.33 -14.87 -0.97
CA PHE A 139 -0.63 -14.99 -2.39
C PHE A 139 0.52 -15.62 -3.19
N ASP A 140 1.78 -15.46 -2.78
CA ASP A 140 2.88 -16.19 -3.40
C ASP A 140 2.79 -17.70 -3.10
N GLN A 141 2.46 -18.07 -1.87
CA GLN A 141 2.20 -19.47 -1.49
C GLN A 141 1.01 -20.05 -2.26
N GLN A 142 -0.11 -19.33 -2.33
CA GLN A 142 -1.27 -19.76 -3.10
C GLN A 142 -0.91 -19.99 -4.57
N ARG A 143 -0.18 -19.05 -5.18
CA ARG A 143 0.25 -19.15 -6.58
C ARG A 143 1.19 -20.34 -6.84
N LYS A 144 1.99 -20.75 -5.85
CA LYS A 144 2.86 -21.93 -5.93
C LYS A 144 2.06 -23.23 -5.80
N GLY A 145 1.00 -23.25 -5.00
CA GLY A 145 0.10 -24.41 -4.85
C GLY A 145 -0.82 -24.67 -6.05
N ASP A 146 -1.12 -23.65 -6.87
CA ASP A 146 -1.88 -23.79 -8.12
C ASP A 146 -1.04 -24.35 -9.30
N ARG A 147 0.23 -24.72 -9.08
CA ARG A 147 1.14 -25.32 -10.08
C ARG A 147 1.34 -26.80 -9.82
#